data_AF-A0A9E3LG74-F1
#
_entry.id   AF-A0A9E3LG74-F1
#
_cell.length_a   1.000
_cell.length_b   1.000
_cell.length_c   1.000
_cell.angle_alpha   90.00
_cell.angle_beta   90.00
_cell.angle_gamma   90.00
#
_symmetry.space_group_name_H-M   'P 1'
#
loop_
_entity.id
_entity.type
_entity.pdbx_description
1 polymer ?
#
loop_
_entity_poly.entity_id
_entity_poly.type
_entity_poly.pdbx_seq_one_letter_code
_entity_poly.pdbx_strand_id
1 'polypeptide(L)'
;ILEYPINIETYLNSISRIIKKNNGIFLMFDYGYSSVLGKNTIRAIKKHRVVDLLKEYTDCDITFDINFNILKIIFKRNNIQNIGPVSQNFFLQKLGIMERADQIIKKQNATTSKNLILSINKLINPKEMGDTFHALAFSNKNCKFNLGFI
;
A
#
# COMPACT_ATOMS: atom_id res chain seq x y z
N ILE A 1 -4.53 11.25 20.50
CA ILE A 1 -4.36 12.09 19.28
C ILE A 1 -4.87 11.26 18.12
N LEU A 2 -5.73 11.83 17.26
CA LEU A 2 -6.28 11.17 16.08
C LEU A 2 -5.87 11.98 14.85
N GLU A 3 -5.34 11.30 13.84
CA GLU A 3 -5.01 11.88 12.54
C GLU A 3 -6.15 11.60 11.55
N TYR A 4 -6.69 12.65 10.93
CA TYR A 4 -7.78 12.55 9.98
C TYR A 4 -7.51 13.43 8.76
N PRO A 5 -7.27 12.85 7.57
CA PRO A 5 -7.03 13.64 6.36
C PRO A 5 -8.36 14.22 5.87
N ILE A 6 -8.52 15.54 5.97
CA ILE A 6 -9.80 16.26 5.72
C ILE A 6 -10.42 15.90 4.35
N ASN A 7 -9.59 15.71 3.32
CA ASN A 7 -10.04 15.48 1.95
C ASN A 7 -10.23 13.99 1.59
N ILE A 8 -9.97 13.06 2.51
CA ILE A 8 -9.99 11.62 2.21
C ILE A 8 -11.39 11.16 1.76
N GLU A 9 -12.44 11.66 2.41
CA GLU A 9 -13.80 11.24 2.09
C GLU A 9 -14.22 11.71 0.69
N THR A 10 -13.93 12.97 0.32
CA THR A 10 -14.19 13.50 -1.03
C THR A 10 -13.46 12.71 -2.10
N TYR A 11 -12.20 12.36 -1.84
CA TYR A 11 -11.36 11.58 -2.76
C TYR A 11 -11.92 10.15 -2.95
N LEU A 12 -12.16 9.42 -1.86
CA LEU A 12 -12.66 8.04 -1.91
C LEU A 12 -14.10 7.95 -2.44
N ASN A 13 -14.93 8.97 -2.20
CA ASN A 13 -16.26 9.07 -2.83
C ASN A 13 -16.14 9.17 -4.35
N SER A 14 -15.16 9.92 -4.85
CA SER A 14 -14.90 10.04 -6.28
C SER A 14 -14.40 8.73 -6.90
N ILE A 15 -13.48 8.04 -6.22
CA ILE A 15 -13.07 6.68 -6.60
C ILE A 15 -14.25 5.71 -6.61
N SER A 16 -15.10 5.76 -5.58
CA SER A 16 -16.27 4.89 -5.46
C SER A 16 -17.24 5.05 -6.65
N ARG A 17 -17.41 6.28 -7.17
CA ARG A 17 -18.21 6.51 -8.40
C ARG A 17 -17.58 5.84 -9.61
N ILE A 18 -16.26 5.94 -9.77
CA ILE A 18 -15.52 5.30 -10.87
C ILE A 18 -15.62 3.77 -10.79
N ILE A 19 -15.43 3.19 -9.61
CA ILE A 19 -15.56 1.74 -9.39
C ILE A 19 -16.96 1.27 -9.81
N LYS A 20 -18.02 1.93 -9.33
CA LYS A 20 -19.40 1.55 -9.65
C LYS A 20 -19.70 1.66 -11.14
N LYS A 21 -19.33 2.79 -11.76
CA LYS A 21 -19.62 3.05 -13.18
C LYS A 21 -19.00 1.99 -14.09
N ASN A 22 -17.82 1.48 -13.74
CA ASN A 22 -17.04 0.61 -14.60
C ASN A 22 -17.00 -0.86 -14.14
N ASN A 23 -17.74 -1.21 -13.08
CA ASN A 23 -17.59 -2.50 -12.39
C ASN A 23 -16.12 -2.83 -12.04
N GLY A 24 -15.37 -1.79 -11.64
CA GLY A 24 -13.92 -1.82 -11.54
C GLY A 24 -13.37 -2.26 -10.18
N ILE A 25 -12.05 -2.18 -10.07
CA ILE A 25 -11.28 -2.45 -8.86
C ILE A 25 -10.33 -1.28 -8.63
N PHE A 26 -10.21 -0.87 -7.38
CA PHE A 26 -9.19 0.05 -6.92
C PHE A 26 -8.21 -0.71 -6.04
N LEU A 27 -6.94 -0.75 -6.46
CA LEU A 27 -5.84 -1.37 -5.74
C LEU A 27 -4.90 -0.26 -5.26
N MET A 28 -4.56 -0.26 -3.98
CA MET A 28 -3.54 0.62 -3.41
C MET A 28 -2.49 -0.18 -2.65
N PHE A 29 -1.30 0.42 -2.56
CA PHE A 29 -0.24 0.00 -1.66
C PHE A 29 0.15 1.18 -0.81
N ASP A 30 0.13 1.01 0.49
CA ASP A 30 0.66 2.01 1.40
C ASP A 30 1.09 1.37 2.71
N TYR A 31 1.85 2.11 3.50
CA TYR A 31 2.12 1.76 4.89
C TYR A 31 1.10 2.40 5.81
N GLY A 32 0.72 1.67 6.84
CA GLY A 32 -0.44 2.03 7.62
C GLY A 32 -0.79 1.00 8.67
N TYR A 33 -1.95 1.18 9.25
CA TYR A 33 -2.42 0.36 10.36
C TYR A 33 -3.91 0.04 10.25
N SER A 34 -4.29 -1.13 10.77
CA SER A 34 -5.69 -1.56 10.93
C SER A 34 -6.15 -1.60 12.39
N SER A 35 -5.31 -1.25 13.36
CA SER A 35 -5.66 -1.17 14.78
C SER A 35 -5.70 0.28 15.25
N VAL A 36 -6.45 0.58 16.31
CA VAL A 36 -6.46 1.96 16.84
C VAL A 36 -5.08 2.28 17.42
N LEU A 37 -4.35 3.17 16.77
CA LEU A 37 -3.12 3.75 17.30
C LEU A 37 -3.47 5.06 18.00
N GLY A 38 -3.26 5.12 19.32
CA GLY A 38 -3.24 6.38 20.07
C GLY A 38 -1.94 7.17 19.88
N LYS A 39 -1.35 7.15 18.67
CA LYS A 39 -0.02 7.70 18.39
C LYS A 39 -0.05 8.67 17.20
N ASN A 40 0.82 9.66 17.23
CA ASN A 40 1.12 10.54 16.09
C ASN A 40 2.05 9.78 15.13
N THR A 41 1.69 9.74 13.85
CA THR A 41 2.42 9.06 12.78
C THR A 41 3.01 10.02 11.75
N ILE A 42 2.64 11.31 11.82
CA ILE A 42 3.19 12.37 10.97
C ILE A 42 4.70 12.46 11.18
N ARG A 43 5.43 12.44 10.08
CA ARG A 43 6.89 12.54 10.06
C ARG A 43 7.40 13.21 8.80
N ALA A 44 8.55 13.85 8.93
CA ALA A 44 9.32 14.37 7.80
C ALA A 44 10.43 13.38 7.42
N ILE A 45 10.62 13.16 6.12
CA ILE A 45 11.67 12.30 5.58
C ILE A 45 12.58 13.14 4.69
N LYS A 46 13.88 13.13 4.99
CA LYS A 46 14.91 13.81 4.20
C LYS A 46 16.10 12.87 4.04
N LYS A 47 16.56 12.66 2.80
CA LYS A 47 17.69 11.75 2.46
C LYS A 47 17.55 10.36 3.13
N HIS A 48 16.36 9.76 3.04
CA HIS A 48 16.01 8.45 3.61
C HIS A 48 16.12 8.34 5.15
N ARG A 49 16.02 9.46 5.88
CA ARG A 49 16.01 9.49 7.34
C ARG A 49 14.81 10.28 7.84
N VAL A 50 14.22 9.82 8.94
CA VAL A 50 13.21 10.59 9.68
C VAL A 50 13.91 11.80 10.30
N VAL A 51 13.37 12.99 10.03
CA VAL A 51 13.86 14.26 10.58
C VAL A 51 12.78 14.92 11.43
N ASP A 52 13.20 15.82 12.32
CA ASP A 52 12.30 16.62 13.13
C ASP A 52 11.56 17.62 12.23
N LEU A 53 10.25 17.43 12.11
CA LEU A 53 9.38 18.21 11.23
C LEU A 53 9.45 19.71 11.53
N LEU A 54 9.63 20.12 12.80
CA LEU A 54 9.64 21.53 13.17
C LEU A 54 11.01 22.19 12.96
N LYS A 55 12.07 21.40 12.80
CA LYS A 55 13.44 21.89 12.59
C LYS A 55 13.87 21.87 11.12
N GLU A 56 13.41 20.88 10.36
CA GLU A 56 13.84 20.60 8.99
C GLU A 56 12.64 20.60 8.02
N TYR A 57 11.80 21.64 8.10
CA TYR A 57 10.55 21.74 7.31
C TYR A 57 10.77 22.08 5.82
N THR A 58 11.99 22.42 5.42
CA THR A 58 12.35 22.68 4.01
C THR A 58 13.07 21.48 3.39
N ASP A 59 12.67 21.16 2.15
CA ASP A 59 13.23 20.06 1.36
C ASP A 59 13.09 18.67 2.01
N CYS A 60 11.99 18.46 2.75
CA CYS A 60 11.60 17.18 3.31
C CYS A 60 10.24 16.72 2.77
N ASP A 61 10.06 15.41 2.65
CA ASP A 61 8.77 14.82 2.35
C ASP A 61 7.97 14.63 3.65
N ILE A 62 6.74 15.15 3.71
CA ILE A 62 5.87 15.04 4.89
C ILE A 62 4.88 13.92 4.63
N THR A 63 4.87 12.94 5.53
CA THR A 63 4.06 11.73 5.36
C THR A 63 3.52 11.21 6.68
N PHE A 64 2.53 10.30 6.62
CA PHE A 64 1.85 9.73 7.78
C PHE A 64 1.39 8.30 7.46
N ASP A 65 1.15 7.50 8.49
CA ASP A 65 0.63 6.14 8.33
C ASP A 65 -0.86 6.17 8.00
N ILE A 66 -1.27 5.48 6.94
CA ILE A 66 -2.68 5.42 6.57
C ILE A 66 -3.47 4.58 7.59
N ASN A 67 -4.55 5.17 8.12
CA ASN A 67 -5.55 4.42 8.86
C ASN A 67 -6.46 3.65 7.89
N PHE A 68 -6.17 2.36 7.69
CA PHE A 68 -6.92 1.52 6.76
C PHE A 68 -8.38 1.32 7.16
N ASN A 69 -8.73 1.49 8.44
CA ASN A 69 -10.13 1.38 8.88
C ASN A 69 -10.98 2.53 8.38
N ILE A 70 -10.43 3.76 8.31
CA ILE A 70 -11.15 4.91 7.73
C ILE A 70 -11.51 4.62 6.27
N LEU A 71 -10.57 4.07 5.49
CA LEU A 71 -10.83 3.68 4.11
C LEU A 71 -11.96 2.66 4.00
N LYS A 72 -11.89 1.59 4.81
CA LYS A 72 -12.93 0.53 4.86
C LYS A 72 -14.30 1.09 5.20
N ILE A 73 -14.39 2.00 6.17
CA ILE A 73 -15.65 2.63 6.59
C ILE A 73 -16.25 3.45 5.44
N ILE A 74 -15.46 4.29 4.79
CA ILE A 74 -15.94 5.16 3.70
C ILE A 74 -16.37 4.32 2.49
N PHE A 75 -15.56 3.34 2.08
CA PHE A 75 -15.94 2.45 0.97
C PHE A 75 -17.19 1.61 1.28
N LYS A 76 -17.32 1.13 2.53
CA LYS A 76 -18.53 0.41 2.98
C LYS A 76 -19.78 1.29 2.90
N ARG A 77 -19.71 2.55 3.34
CA ARG A 77 -20.81 3.54 3.21
C ARG A 77 -21.19 3.75 1.74
N ASN A 78 -20.22 3.64 0.84
CA ASN A 78 -20.45 3.70 -0.60
C ASN A 78 -20.86 2.37 -1.23
N ASN A 79 -21.20 1.31 -0.48
CA ASN A 79 -21.53 -0.01 -1.03
C ASN A 79 -20.43 -0.64 -1.90
N ILE A 80 -19.16 -0.29 -1.67
CA ILE A 80 -18.00 -0.90 -2.32
C ILE A 80 -17.49 -2.05 -1.43
N GLN A 81 -17.20 -3.19 -2.04
CA GLN A 81 -16.66 -4.36 -1.36
C GLN A 81 -15.19 -4.12 -1.02
N ASN A 82 -14.80 -4.47 0.21
CA ASN A 82 -13.41 -4.54 0.62
C ASN A 82 -12.88 -5.98 0.43
N ILE A 83 -11.69 -6.11 -0.13
CA ILE A 83 -11.03 -7.40 -0.41
C ILE A 83 -9.77 -7.60 0.46
N GLY A 84 -9.10 -6.53 0.87
CA GLY A 84 -7.89 -6.56 1.72
C GLY A 84 -8.12 -6.00 3.13
N PRO A 85 -7.06 -5.54 3.83
CA PRO A 85 -5.65 -5.57 3.47
C PRO A 85 -5.03 -6.97 3.57
N VAL A 86 -3.94 -7.17 2.82
CA VAL A 86 -2.92 -8.20 3.08
C VAL A 86 -1.54 -7.52 3.07
N SER A 87 -0.51 -8.15 3.64
CA SER A 87 0.84 -7.57 3.58
C SER A 87 1.35 -7.52 2.14
N GLN A 88 2.22 -6.55 1.82
CA GLN A 88 2.83 -6.43 0.49
C GLN A 88 3.60 -7.70 0.13
N ASN A 89 4.32 -8.27 1.10
CA ASN A 89 5.01 -9.54 0.97
C ASN A 89 4.06 -10.63 0.48
N PHE A 90 2.96 -10.85 1.21
CA PHE A 90 1.96 -11.86 0.86
C PHE A 90 1.40 -11.63 -0.54
N PHE A 91 0.99 -10.39 -0.84
CA PHE A 91 0.41 -10.04 -2.13
C PHE A 91 1.34 -10.33 -3.31
N LEU A 92 2.60 -9.84 -3.23
CA LEU A 92 3.57 -9.98 -4.32
C LEU A 92 3.99 -11.44 -4.53
N GLN A 93 4.17 -12.21 -3.45
CA GLN A 93 4.45 -13.63 -3.56
C GLN A 93 3.27 -14.39 -4.18
N LYS A 94 2.03 -14.08 -3.79
CA LYS A 94 0.84 -14.70 -4.39
C LYS A 94 0.65 -14.37 -5.87
N LEU A 95 1.17 -13.23 -6.35
CA LEU A 95 1.20 -12.89 -7.77
C LEU A 95 2.39 -13.51 -8.54
N GLY A 96 3.27 -14.23 -7.86
CA GLY A 96 4.38 -14.94 -8.49
C GLY A 96 5.61 -14.07 -8.78
N ILE A 97 5.93 -13.14 -7.88
CA ILE A 97 7.11 -12.26 -8.03
C ILE A 97 8.42 -13.06 -8.15
N MET A 98 8.54 -14.20 -7.47
CA MET A 98 9.74 -15.03 -7.47
C MET A 98 9.89 -15.79 -8.80
N GLU A 99 8.80 -16.37 -9.29
CA GLU A 99 8.73 -17.05 -10.58
C GLU A 99 9.08 -16.08 -11.72
N ARG A 100 8.59 -14.84 -11.62
CA ARG A 100 8.96 -13.78 -12.55
C ARG A 100 10.43 -13.41 -12.45
N ALA A 101 10.99 -13.34 -11.24
CA ALA A 101 12.41 -13.09 -11.02
C ALA A 101 13.28 -14.14 -11.71
N ASP A 102 12.96 -15.42 -11.53
CA ASP A 102 13.70 -16.53 -12.11
C ASP A 102 13.73 -16.48 -13.64
N GLN A 103 12.59 -16.14 -14.26
CA GLN A 103 12.52 -15.97 -15.71
C GLN A 103 13.41 -14.83 -16.22
N ILE A 104 13.51 -13.74 -15.45
CA ILE A 104 14.33 -12.58 -15.80
C ILE A 104 15.82 -12.94 -15.61
N ILE A 105 16.19 -13.50 -14.46
CA ILE A 105 17.58 -13.84 -14.10
C ILE A 105 18.23 -14.75 -15.14
N LYS A 106 17.50 -15.73 -15.67
CA LYS A 106 17.98 -16.64 -16.73
C LYS A 106 18.47 -15.92 -18.00
N LYS A 107 18.06 -14.66 -18.22
CA LYS A 107 18.39 -13.87 -19.41
C LYS A 107 19.33 -12.69 -19.11
N GLN A 108 19.84 -12.58 -17.88
CA GLN A 108 20.59 -11.41 -17.42
C GLN A 108 21.99 -11.78 -16.94
N ASN A 109 22.89 -10.80 -16.93
CA ASN A 109 24.23 -10.97 -16.36
C ASN A 109 24.19 -11.04 -14.82
N ALA A 110 25.28 -11.50 -14.21
CA ALA A 110 25.37 -11.71 -12.77
C ALA A 110 25.10 -10.43 -11.95
N THR A 111 25.57 -9.27 -12.40
CA THR A 111 25.40 -7.99 -11.70
C THR A 111 23.93 -7.58 -11.67
N THR A 112 23.26 -7.60 -12.83
CA THR A 112 21.83 -7.27 -12.95
C THR A 112 20.98 -8.24 -12.13
N SER A 113 21.27 -9.54 -12.20
CA SER A 113 20.59 -10.57 -11.42
C SER A 113 20.73 -10.34 -9.91
N LYS A 114 21.93 -10.01 -9.43
CA LYS A 114 22.16 -9.67 -8.02
C LYS A 114 21.34 -8.44 -7.58
N ASN A 115 21.34 -7.38 -8.38
CA ASN A 115 20.59 -6.15 -8.07
C ASN A 115 19.07 -6.39 -8.06
N LEU A 116 18.57 -7.24 -8.96
CA LEU A 116 17.17 -7.64 -8.97
C LEU A 116 16.80 -8.40 -7.69
N ILE A 117 17.61 -9.38 -7.28
CA ILE A 117 17.37 -10.15 -6.05
C ILE A 117 17.34 -9.23 -4.82
N LEU A 118 18.28 -8.28 -4.71
CA LEU A 118 18.30 -7.32 -3.60
C LEU A 118 17.04 -6.43 -3.61
N SER A 119 16.59 -6.00 -4.78
CA SER A 119 15.39 -5.16 -4.93
C SER A 119 14.11 -5.93 -4.56
N ILE A 120 14.00 -7.18 -4.98
CA ILE A 120 12.87 -8.05 -4.61
C ILE A 120 12.88 -8.34 -3.12
N ASN A 121 14.06 -8.66 -2.55
CA ASN A 121 14.19 -8.86 -1.11
C ASN A 121 13.69 -7.62 -0.35
N LYS A 122 14.05 -6.41 -0.77
CA LYS A 122 13.53 -5.19 -0.15
C LYS A 122 12.01 -5.07 -0.18
N LEU A 123 11.37 -5.50 -1.27
CA LEU A 123 9.91 -5.46 -1.42
C LEU A 123 9.18 -6.51 -0.57
N ILE A 124 9.74 -7.71 -0.41
CA ILE A 124 9.03 -8.83 0.24
C ILE A 124 9.55 -9.14 1.65
N ASN A 125 10.73 -8.68 2.04
CA ASN A 125 11.30 -8.94 3.36
C ASN A 125 10.43 -8.31 4.46
N PRO A 126 9.93 -9.09 5.44
CA PRO A 126 9.14 -8.60 6.57
C PRO A 126 9.81 -7.48 7.36
N LYS A 127 11.16 -7.48 7.43
CA LYS A 127 11.94 -6.45 8.14
C LYS A 127 12.14 -5.17 7.33
N GLU A 128 11.71 -5.15 6.07
CA GLU A 128 11.79 -4.00 5.18
C GLU A 128 10.37 -3.57 4.78
N MET A 129 10.03 -3.58 3.48
CA MET A 129 8.71 -3.15 3.01
C MET A 129 7.64 -4.24 3.16
N GLY A 130 8.05 -5.51 3.29
CA GLY A 130 7.16 -6.66 3.17
C GLY A 130 5.95 -6.63 4.09
N ASP A 131 6.16 -6.32 5.37
CA ASP A 131 5.10 -6.22 6.38
C ASP A 131 4.74 -4.77 6.73
N THR A 132 5.63 -3.81 6.42
CA THR A 132 5.35 -2.38 6.61
C THR A 132 4.27 -1.90 5.64
N PHE A 133 4.37 -2.29 4.37
CA PHE A 133 3.40 -1.96 3.34
C PHE A 133 2.30 -3.02 3.25
N HIS A 134 1.11 -2.58 2.89
CA HIS A 134 -0.06 -3.43 2.70
C HIS A 134 -0.70 -3.17 1.36
N ALA A 135 -1.17 -4.23 0.71
CA ALA A 135 -2.03 -4.14 -0.45
C ALA A 135 -3.50 -4.08 0.02
N LEU A 136 -4.27 -3.12 -0.49
CA LEU A 136 -5.71 -3.03 -0.26
C LEU A 136 -6.44 -2.96 -1.59
N ALA A 137 -7.43 -3.82 -1.78
CA ALA A 137 -8.32 -3.75 -2.93
C ALA A 137 -9.77 -3.49 -2.51
N PHE A 138 -10.43 -2.66 -3.32
CA PHE A 138 -11.83 -2.32 -3.20
C PHE A 138 -12.50 -2.49 -4.57
N SER A 139 -13.62 -3.20 -4.64
CA SER A 139 -14.28 -3.53 -5.90
C SER A 139 -15.78 -3.33 -5.82
N ASN A 140 -16.42 -3.27 -6.99
CA ASN A 140 -17.86 -3.42 -7.04
C ASN A 140 -18.27 -4.84 -6.60
N LYS A 141 -19.41 -5.01 -5.92
CA LYS A 141 -19.86 -6.32 -5.40
C LYS A 141 -20.01 -7.40 -6.48
N ASN A 142 -20.28 -6.99 -7.72
CA ASN A 142 -20.46 -7.90 -8.85
C ASN A 142 -19.12 -8.33 -9.47
N CYS A 143 -18.00 -7.73 -9.04
CA CYS A 143 -16.67 -8.06 -9.51
C CYS A 143 -16.06 -9.15 -8.62
N LYS A 144 -15.95 -10.38 -9.15
CA LYS A 144 -15.27 -11.49 -8.48
C LYS A 144 -13.76 -11.33 -8.65
N PHE A 145 -13.15 -10.56 -7.76
CA PHE A 145 -11.70 -10.35 -7.74
C PHE A 145 -11.12 -10.65 -6.35
N ASN A 146 -10.17 -11.58 -6.31
CA ASN A 146 -9.43 -11.97 -5.11
C ASN A 146 -7.95 -12.31 -5.41
N LEU A 147 -7.50 -12.11 -6.65
CA LEU A 147 -6.14 -12.46 -7.06
C LEU A 147 -5.10 -11.66 -6.24
N GLY A 148 -4.16 -12.36 -5.62
CA GLY A 148 -3.17 -11.78 -4.71
C GLY A 148 -3.67 -11.56 -3.27
N PHE A 149 -4.96 -11.78 -2.99
CA PHE A 149 -5.57 -11.61 -1.67
C PHE A 149 -5.99 -12.93 -0.99
N ILE A 150 -5.90 -14.07 -1.70
CA ILE A 150 -6.19 -15.42 -1.19
C ILE A 150 -5.02 -16.38 -1.37
#